data_AF-A0A9P3KHU6-F1
#
_entry.id   AF-A0A9P3KHU6-F1
#
_cell.length_a   1.000
_cell.length_b   1.000
_cell.length_c   1.000
_cell.angle_alpha   90.00
_cell.angle_beta   90.00
_cell.angle_gamma   90.00
#
_symmetry.space_group_name_H-M   'P 1'
#
loop_
_entity.id
_entity.type
_entity.pdbx_description
1 polymer ?
#
loop_
_entity_poly.entity_id
_entity_poly.type
_entity_poly.pdbx_seq_one_letter_code
_entity_poly.pdbx_strand_id
1 'polypeptide(L)'
;MALPRLTPFKLQPPLLLPTSILLFLILLSSLPSPSPMLTVHAMTPAAEPESQARHAAEPEATTPASEPQLLAWLSVGAAAQLHQGWRWLGVGPLMSSLGTRLGKGLGNKAGEDGEEEDKAKEFLAGKPQVEVESSGGRIEAWGAGLKRLEDADISAAVMTIEPESMSLPMYSNDEEVSYVVEGEARAGLISPEGIRTNVRRLRKGDAFAFPRGWGRWIWNDGKEPLRIISIADTSKEAHRGRYTAFSLVGAQKGKFGGILHGFSHRVLARAWGVEEGDVQTLLQGQKDAAIVKVDPGKVASGDLDAMDAPAAASAAAAAAAAHTDAAAAAAGAAADSEGTVAFGDFVYNLIDEQPSIDTARGGTLTSANGFKLPVFRHLGVAAARIDLMPNAVAAPHWLSNSATVHFMTRGSGRFEITYPDGRKALRRRVNAGDVIVVPADFPHAVVASGEGLEYVALSPKSKPKPGFLAGSNSVYSALPTAVLRAAFNVDGALVAKLQGSREDEYVILSPTKGG
;
A
#
# COMPACT_ATOMS: atom_id res chain seq x y z
N MET A 1 -15.34 51.31 -42.74
CA MET A 1 -15.51 50.75 -41.38
C MET A 1 -14.41 51.30 -40.49
N ALA A 2 -14.66 51.49 -39.19
CA ALA A 2 -13.72 52.15 -38.27
C ALA A 2 -13.15 51.17 -37.23
N LEU A 3 -11.92 51.42 -36.81
CA LEU A 3 -11.29 50.75 -35.66
C LEU A 3 -11.89 51.27 -34.35
N PRO A 4 -12.12 50.40 -33.34
CA PRO A 4 -12.54 50.84 -32.01
C PRO A 4 -11.40 51.56 -31.27
N ARG A 5 -11.76 52.59 -30.48
CA ARG A 5 -10.80 53.37 -29.69
C ARG A 5 -10.53 52.71 -28.34
N LEU A 6 -9.26 52.69 -27.92
CA LEU A 6 -8.89 52.42 -26.53
C LEU A 6 -9.34 53.57 -25.62
N THR A 7 -9.88 53.24 -24.45
CA THR A 7 -10.19 54.18 -23.36
C THR A 7 -9.06 54.21 -22.33
N PRO A 8 -8.76 55.37 -21.71
CA PRO A 8 -7.68 55.49 -20.74
C PRO A 8 -8.04 54.88 -19.39
N PHE A 9 -7.08 54.17 -18.79
CA PHE A 9 -7.16 53.65 -17.42
C PHE A 9 -7.30 54.79 -16.40
N LYS A 10 -8.24 54.69 -15.46
CA LYS A 10 -8.28 55.55 -14.26
C LYS A 10 -7.64 54.80 -13.09
N LEU A 11 -6.72 55.45 -12.38
CA LEU A 11 -6.28 54.96 -11.08
C LEU A 11 -7.41 55.13 -10.05
N GLN A 12 -7.53 54.17 -9.14
CA GLN A 12 -8.22 54.33 -7.86
C GLN A 12 -7.20 54.24 -6.71
N PRO A 13 -7.45 54.91 -5.57
CA PRO A 13 -6.57 54.86 -4.40
C PRO A 13 -6.62 53.47 -3.70
N PRO A 14 -5.59 53.13 -2.89
CA PRO A 14 -5.54 51.86 -2.19
C PRO A 14 -6.66 51.75 -1.14
N LEU A 15 -7.35 50.60 -1.12
CA LEU A 15 -8.33 50.28 -0.08
C LEU A 15 -7.64 49.61 1.11
N LEU A 16 -8.09 49.95 2.32
CA LEU A 16 -7.49 49.46 3.57
C LEU A 16 -7.86 48.00 3.84
N LEU A 17 -6.86 47.18 4.21
CA LEU A 17 -7.08 45.84 4.75
C LEU A 17 -7.53 45.92 6.22
N PRO A 18 -8.51 45.11 6.66
CA PRO A 18 -8.96 45.10 8.05
C PRO A 18 -7.93 44.43 8.97
N THR A 19 -7.70 45.03 10.13
CA THR A 19 -6.74 44.56 11.13
C THR A 19 -7.25 43.35 11.92
N SER A 20 -6.82 42.14 11.56
CA SER A 20 -6.86 40.95 12.43
C SER A 20 -5.94 39.82 11.93
N ILE A 21 -4.65 39.90 12.28
CA ILE A 21 -3.71 38.79 12.56
C ILE A 21 -2.47 39.45 13.17
N LEU A 22 -2.34 39.41 14.50
CA LEU A 22 -1.17 39.90 15.24
C LEU A 22 -0.94 39.06 16.51
N LEU A 23 -0.91 37.74 16.35
CA LEU A 23 -0.51 36.82 17.41
C LEU A 23 -0.09 35.47 16.81
N PHE A 24 1.20 35.33 16.42
CA PHE A 24 1.99 34.07 16.46
C PHE A 24 3.44 34.17 15.89
N LEU A 25 4.01 35.36 15.67
CA LEU A 25 5.40 35.54 15.22
C LEU A 25 6.29 36.35 16.19
N ILE A 26 6.14 36.13 17.50
CA ILE A 26 7.12 36.59 18.51
C ILE A 26 7.35 35.48 19.55
N LEU A 27 8.34 34.63 19.29
CA LEU A 27 9.11 33.87 20.29
C LEU A 27 10.35 33.27 19.62
N LEU A 28 11.41 33.05 20.42
CA LEU A 28 12.67 32.39 20.00
C LEU A 28 13.51 33.12 18.92
N SER A 29 13.87 34.37 19.18
CA SER A 29 15.20 34.86 18.80
C SER A 29 15.86 35.60 19.97
N SER A 30 17.05 35.12 20.38
CA SER A 30 17.96 35.60 21.46
C SER A 30 18.15 34.61 22.62
N LEU A 31 19.32 33.95 22.67
CA LEU A 31 20.24 33.81 23.82
C LEU A 31 21.55 33.16 23.30
N PRO A 32 22.73 33.33 23.96
CA PRO A 32 24.04 33.14 23.32
C PRO A 32 24.73 31.79 23.60
N SER A 33 25.77 31.52 22.80
CA SER A 33 26.78 30.48 23.03
C SER A 33 27.82 30.91 24.08
N PRO A 34 28.48 29.94 24.73
CA PRO A 34 29.93 29.94 24.80
C PRO A 34 30.57 28.70 24.15
N SER A 35 31.88 28.75 23.92
CA SER A 35 32.70 27.73 23.23
C SER A 35 33.82 27.20 24.16
N PRO A 36 34.68 26.22 23.77
CA PRO A 36 35.20 25.21 24.70
C PRO A 36 36.66 25.38 25.15
N MET A 37 37.09 24.53 26.10
CA MET A 37 38.49 24.14 26.28
C MET A 37 38.64 22.65 26.64
N LEU A 38 39.78 22.06 26.26
CA LEU A 38 40.23 20.74 26.68
C LEU A 38 40.99 20.83 28.00
N THR A 39 41.17 19.68 28.68
CA THR A 39 42.51 19.17 29.06
C THR A 39 42.40 17.66 29.36
N VAL A 40 43.48 16.92 29.09
CA VAL A 40 43.60 15.46 29.26
C VAL A 40 44.34 15.16 30.56
N HIS A 41 43.94 14.10 31.28
CA HIS A 41 44.89 13.24 31.99
C HIS A 41 44.31 11.82 32.14
N ALA A 42 45.19 10.81 32.21
CA ALA A 42 44.84 9.41 32.32
C ALA A 42 45.65 8.74 33.44
N MET A 43 45.05 7.76 34.13
CA MET A 43 45.78 6.70 34.84
C MET A 43 44.85 5.53 35.22
N THR A 44 45.41 4.33 35.18
CA THR A 44 44.88 3.04 35.66
C THR A 44 45.94 2.43 36.60
N PRO A 45 45.74 1.24 37.19
CA PRO A 45 44.59 0.68 37.93
C PRO A 45 45.01 0.23 39.35
N ALA A 46 44.11 -0.38 40.16
CA ALA A 46 44.47 -1.45 41.12
C ALA A 46 43.27 -2.12 41.84
N ALA A 47 43.46 -3.40 42.17
CA ALA A 47 42.99 -4.14 43.37
C ALA A 47 41.48 -4.34 43.67
N GLU A 48 41.03 -5.58 43.44
CA GLU A 48 40.21 -6.33 44.42
C GLU A 48 41.07 -6.71 45.65
N PRO A 49 40.49 -7.25 46.75
CA PRO A 49 40.39 -8.71 46.83
C PRO A 49 39.15 -9.28 47.57
N GLU A 50 38.72 -10.48 47.15
CA GLU A 50 38.21 -11.64 47.94
C GLU A 50 37.10 -11.45 49.03
N SER A 51 36.34 -12.49 49.44
CA SER A 51 36.53 -13.94 49.33
C SER A 51 35.20 -14.72 49.28
N GLN A 52 35.15 -15.84 48.52
CA GLN A 52 34.80 -17.24 48.92
C GLN A 52 33.52 -17.51 49.77
N ALA A 53 32.87 -18.69 49.86
CA ALA A 53 33.09 -20.11 49.50
C ALA A 53 31.69 -20.82 49.44
N ARG A 54 31.42 -22.07 49.05
CA ARG A 54 31.94 -23.19 48.18
C ARG A 54 30.72 -24.17 48.05
N HIS A 55 30.50 -24.95 47.00
CA HIS A 55 31.02 -26.30 46.70
C HIS A 55 30.34 -26.76 45.37
N ALA A 56 30.87 -27.52 44.40
CA ALA A 56 31.93 -28.54 44.29
C ALA A 56 31.41 -30.01 44.21
N ALA A 57 31.43 -30.60 42.99
CA ALA A 57 31.41 -32.05 42.70
C ALA A 57 31.87 -32.33 41.25
N GLU A 58 32.54 -33.47 41.02
CA GLU A 58 33.22 -33.97 39.79
C GLU A 58 33.51 -35.50 40.01
N PRO A 59 34.17 -36.30 39.11
CA PRO A 59 34.47 -36.22 37.67
C PRO A 59 34.23 -37.58 36.90
N GLU A 60 34.93 -37.80 35.76
CA GLU A 60 35.19 -39.09 35.03
C GLU A 60 34.03 -39.74 34.22
N ALA A 61 34.21 -40.59 33.16
CA ALA A 61 35.20 -40.82 32.07
C ALA A 61 34.57 -41.87 31.07
N THR A 62 35.10 -42.37 29.93
CA THR A 62 36.39 -42.34 29.18
C THR A 62 36.16 -42.29 27.64
N THR A 63 37.24 -42.35 26.83
CA THR A 63 37.34 -42.56 25.35
C THR A 63 37.73 -44.05 25.03
N PRO A 64 38.17 -44.55 23.82
CA PRO A 64 38.73 -43.87 22.62
C PRO A 64 38.60 -44.47 21.17
N ALA A 65 39.19 -43.70 20.22
CA ALA A 65 39.78 -44.10 18.91
C ALA A 65 38.82 -44.49 17.74
N SER A 66 39.18 -44.33 16.45
CA SER A 66 40.51 -44.11 15.82
C SER A 66 40.49 -43.23 14.55
N GLU A 67 41.67 -42.70 14.17
CA GLU A 67 42.00 -42.01 12.89
C GLU A 67 43.26 -42.71 12.30
N PRO A 68 43.71 -42.43 11.05
CA PRO A 68 44.93 -41.60 10.96
C PRO A 68 45.17 -40.74 9.67
N GLN A 69 45.43 -39.45 9.89
CA GLN A 69 46.65 -38.68 9.56
C GLN A 69 47.16 -38.37 8.12
N LEU A 70 48.01 -37.31 8.13
CA LEU A 70 49.04 -36.83 7.19
C LEU A 70 48.61 -35.71 6.21
N LEU A 71 49.28 -34.56 6.11
CA LEU A 71 50.38 -33.98 6.92
C LEU A 71 50.39 -32.44 6.75
N ALA A 72 50.99 -31.69 7.67
CA ALA A 72 51.11 -30.22 7.60
C ALA A 72 52.57 -29.78 7.31
N TRP A 73 52.78 -28.51 6.93
CA TRP A 73 53.67 -27.52 7.61
C TRP A 73 53.95 -26.26 6.74
N LEU A 74 54.31 -25.15 7.43
CA LEU A 74 54.77 -23.83 6.92
C LEU A 74 53.77 -22.97 6.11
N SER A 75 53.74 -21.63 6.25
CA SER A 75 54.14 -20.73 7.35
C SER A 75 53.59 -19.30 7.08
N VAL A 76 53.27 -18.53 8.12
CA VAL A 76 52.81 -17.12 8.01
C VAL A 76 54.01 -16.15 8.03
N GLY A 77 54.03 -15.15 7.15
CA GLY A 77 54.94 -14.00 7.28
C GLY A 77 55.14 -13.16 6.02
N ALA A 78 54.99 -11.83 6.15
CA ALA A 78 55.17 -10.79 5.13
C ALA A 78 54.23 -10.87 3.89
N ALA A 79 53.89 -9.76 3.21
CA ALA A 79 54.33 -8.38 3.42
C ALA A 79 53.13 -7.42 3.56
N ALA A 80 53.13 -6.66 4.66
CA ALA A 80 52.52 -5.34 4.74
C ALA A 80 53.65 -4.33 4.96
N GLN A 81 53.41 -3.05 4.62
CA GLN A 81 54.39 -1.95 4.69
C GLN A 81 55.60 -2.05 3.74
N LEU A 82 55.34 -1.76 2.46
CA LEU A 82 56.17 -1.03 1.47
C LEU A 82 55.29 -1.00 0.19
N HIS A 83 54.99 0.12 -0.47
CA HIS A 83 55.51 1.48 -0.39
C HIS A 83 54.35 2.50 -0.35
N GLN A 84 54.47 3.58 0.44
CA GLN A 84 53.77 4.82 0.06
C GLN A 84 54.56 5.48 -1.07
N GLY A 85 53.85 6.03 -2.06
CA GLY A 85 54.44 6.70 -3.21
C GLY A 85 54.37 5.89 -4.50
N TRP A 86 53.18 5.86 -5.11
CA TRP A 86 52.93 5.92 -6.57
C TRP A 86 51.61 6.70 -6.84
N ARG A 87 51.37 7.73 -6.02
CA ARG A 87 50.66 8.94 -6.47
C ARG A 87 51.74 9.82 -7.13
N TRP A 88 51.37 10.56 -8.18
CA TRP A 88 52.23 11.11 -9.26
C TRP A 88 52.48 10.09 -10.39
N LEU A 89 52.35 10.56 -11.64
CA LEU A 89 52.19 9.79 -12.90
C LEU A 89 50.82 9.10 -13.07
N GLY A 90 49.79 9.88 -13.39
CA GLY A 90 48.43 9.39 -13.62
C GLY A 90 48.23 8.74 -15.00
N VAL A 91 48.49 7.44 -15.12
CA VAL A 91 48.11 6.62 -16.29
C VAL A 91 47.47 5.31 -15.85
N GLY A 92 46.16 5.19 -16.08
CA GLY A 92 45.34 4.01 -15.81
C GLY A 92 43.87 4.42 -15.85
N PRO A 93 43.01 3.76 -16.65
CA PRO A 93 42.87 2.30 -16.62
C PRO A 93 42.84 1.61 -18.00
N LEU A 94 43.80 0.72 -18.28
CA LEU A 94 43.72 -0.21 -19.41
C LEU A 94 44.52 -1.50 -19.17
N MET A 95 44.14 -2.32 -18.16
CA MET A 95 44.63 -3.70 -17.97
C MET A 95 43.82 -4.43 -16.86
N SER A 96 42.49 -4.49 -16.98
CA SER A 96 41.63 -5.25 -16.04
C SER A 96 40.57 -6.13 -16.71
N SER A 97 40.34 -5.96 -18.02
CA SER A 97 39.30 -6.66 -18.78
C SER A 97 39.73 -8.00 -19.40
N LEU A 98 41.01 -8.37 -19.31
CA LEU A 98 41.56 -9.57 -19.98
C LEU A 98 41.68 -10.81 -19.07
N GLY A 99 41.72 -10.65 -17.75
CA GLY A 99 41.90 -11.79 -16.82
C GLY A 99 40.65 -12.65 -16.60
N THR A 100 39.45 -12.06 -16.68
CA THR A 100 38.21 -12.68 -16.20
C THR A 100 37.48 -13.56 -17.24
N ARG A 101 38.10 -13.87 -18.39
CA ARG A 101 37.42 -14.47 -19.56
C ARG A 101 37.72 -15.95 -19.85
N LEU A 102 38.48 -16.62 -18.98
CA LEU A 102 38.85 -18.05 -19.11
C LEU A 102 38.48 -18.92 -17.88
N GLY A 103 37.61 -18.42 -17.00
CA GLY A 103 37.23 -19.09 -15.74
C GLY A 103 35.72 -19.18 -15.45
N LYS A 104 34.85 -18.95 -16.45
CA LYS A 104 33.38 -19.08 -16.31
C LYS A 104 32.80 -20.09 -17.30
N GLY A 105 33.15 -21.35 -17.11
CA GLY A 105 32.42 -22.50 -17.62
C GLY A 105 32.33 -23.53 -16.49
N LEU A 106 31.12 -24.04 -16.22
CA LEU A 106 30.79 -24.89 -15.05
C LEU A 106 30.89 -24.18 -13.69
N GLY A 107 29.83 -23.47 -13.28
CA GLY A 107 29.74 -22.88 -11.94
C GLY A 107 28.31 -22.51 -11.51
N ASN A 108 27.83 -23.17 -10.45
CA ASN A 108 26.66 -22.85 -9.60
C ASN A 108 25.39 -22.27 -10.25
N LYS A 109 24.55 -23.15 -10.79
CA LYS A 109 23.12 -22.88 -11.01
C LYS A 109 22.41 -22.39 -9.73
N ALA A 110 22.70 -23.05 -8.61
CA ALA A 110 22.22 -22.69 -7.27
C ALA A 110 22.61 -21.27 -6.78
N GLY A 111 23.59 -20.62 -7.43
CA GLY A 111 23.90 -19.21 -7.17
C GLY A 111 22.96 -18.27 -7.91
N GLU A 112 22.69 -18.56 -9.19
CA GLU A 112 21.75 -17.78 -10.02
C GLU A 112 20.30 -17.97 -9.55
N ASP A 113 19.92 -19.20 -9.19
CA ASP A 113 18.60 -19.53 -8.64
C ASP A 113 18.34 -18.75 -7.32
N GLY A 114 19.35 -18.63 -6.46
CA GLY A 114 19.29 -17.85 -5.22
C GLY A 114 19.26 -16.33 -5.45
N GLU A 115 20.03 -15.82 -6.41
CA GLU A 115 20.04 -14.39 -6.76
C GLU A 115 18.72 -13.94 -7.44
N GLU A 116 18.03 -14.83 -8.16
CA GLU A 116 16.68 -14.57 -8.67
C GLU A 116 15.61 -14.69 -7.56
N GLU A 117 15.78 -15.58 -6.57
CA GLU A 117 14.88 -15.65 -5.41
C GLU A 117 15.02 -14.45 -4.45
N ASP A 118 16.23 -13.95 -4.19
CA ASP A 118 16.43 -12.74 -3.37
C ASP A 118 15.86 -11.47 -4.04
N LYS A 119 15.96 -11.36 -5.37
CA LYS A 119 15.29 -10.28 -6.13
C LYS A 119 13.77 -10.45 -6.12
N ALA A 120 13.26 -11.69 -6.16
CA ALA A 120 11.83 -11.93 -6.11
C ALA A 120 11.20 -11.39 -4.81
N LYS A 121 11.90 -11.51 -3.67
CA LYS A 121 11.49 -10.98 -2.35
C LYS A 121 11.34 -9.46 -2.30
N GLU A 122 11.86 -8.72 -3.28
CA GLU A 122 11.64 -7.27 -3.36
C GLU A 122 10.21 -6.93 -3.85
N PHE A 123 9.65 -7.72 -4.77
CA PHE A 123 8.35 -7.43 -5.41
C PHE A 123 7.23 -8.37 -4.97
N LEU A 124 7.53 -9.65 -4.77
CA LEU A 124 6.60 -10.64 -4.23
C LEU A 124 6.61 -10.52 -2.70
N ALA A 125 5.46 -10.18 -2.13
CA ALA A 125 5.29 -10.10 -0.69
C ALA A 125 5.40 -11.49 -0.06
N GLY A 126 6.08 -11.57 1.09
CA GLY A 126 6.10 -12.79 1.91
C GLY A 126 4.75 -13.08 2.56
N LYS A 127 4.73 -13.98 3.56
CA LYS A 127 3.53 -14.09 4.42
C LYS A 127 3.34 -12.78 5.20
N PRO A 128 2.13 -12.20 5.25
CA PRO A 128 1.86 -11.06 6.11
C PRO A 128 2.08 -11.45 7.58
N GLN A 129 2.36 -10.46 8.41
CA GLN A 129 2.51 -10.63 9.86
C GLN A 129 1.18 -10.32 10.54
N VAL A 130 0.83 -11.09 11.56
CA VAL A 130 -0.35 -10.84 12.38
C VAL A 130 -0.10 -9.57 13.20
N GLU A 131 -0.80 -8.48 12.89
CA GLU A 131 -0.77 -7.24 13.69
C GLU A 131 -1.85 -7.25 14.76
N VAL A 132 -3.01 -7.83 14.45
CA VAL A 132 -4.15 -8.01 15.36
C VAL A 132 -4.56 -9.48 15.36
N GLU A 133 -4.71 -10.07 16.54
CA GLU A 133 -5.44 -11.32 16.75
C GLU A 133 -6.41 -11.14 17.91
N SER A 134 -7.67 -11.51 17.70
CA SER A 134 -8.79 -11.15 18.57
C SER A 134 -9.96 -12.14 18.40
N SER A 135 -10.88 -12.17 19.36
CA SER A 135 -11.97 -13.16 19.46
C SER A 135 -12.92 -13.22 18.26
N GLY A 136 -13.02 -12.15 17.48
CA GLY A 136 -13.85 -12.08 16.28
C GLY A 136 -13.08 -12.15 14.95
N GLY A 137 -11.76 -12.37 14.98
CA GLY A 137 -10.94 -12.39 13.78
C GLY A 137 -9.58 -11.70 13.95
N ARG A 138 -8.93 -11.39 12.82
CA ARG A 138 -7.54 -10.92 12.78
C ARG A 138 -7.25 -9.94 11.65
N ILE A 139 -6.16 -9.18 11.79
CA ILE A 139 -5.59 -8.34 10.74
C ILE A 139 -4.14 -8.76 10.52
N GLU A 140 -3.84 -9.13 9.28
CA GLU A 140 -2.53 -9.55 8.81
C GLU A 140 -1.99 -8.51 7.84
N ALA A 141 -0.83 -7.90 8.10
CA ALA A 141 -0.27 -6.84 7.27
C ALA A 141 1.18 -7.13 6.84
N TRP A 142 1.60 -6.56 5.72
CA TRP A 142 3.00 -6.65 5.27
C TRP A 142 3.88 -5.53 5.83
N GLY A 143 3.26 -4.41 6.24
CA GLY A 143 3.90 -3.25 6.87
C GLY A 143 5.12 -2.72 6.10
N ALA A 144 6.05 -2.09 6.83
CA ALA A 144 7.36 -1.71 6.32
C ALA A 144 8.32 -2.93 6.13
N GLY A 145 7.85 -4.17 6.29
CA GLY A 145 8.65 -5.38 6.08
C GLY A 145 8.94 -5.68 4.61
N LEU A 146 8.17 -5.11 3.68
CA LEU A 146 8.40 -5.18 2.24
C LEU A 146 8.84 -3.80 1.72
N LYS A 147 10.12 -3.66 1.36
CA LYS A 147 10.72 -2.39 0.94
C LYS A 147 9.93 -1.64 -0.15
N ARG A 148 9.28 -2.36 -1.08
CA ARG A 148 8.47 -1.73 -2.15
C ARG A 148 7.15 -1.11 -1.68
N LEU A 149 6.67 -1.44 -0.49
CA LEU A 149 5.55 -0.74 0.16
C LEU A 149 6.04 0.59 0.77
N GLU A 150 7.16 0.56 1.49
CA GLU A 150 7.80 1.76 2.06
C GLU A 150 8.26 2.74 0.95
N ASP A 151 8.94 2.24 -0.10
CA ASP A 151 9.37 3.02 -1.28
C ASP A 151 8.20 3.72 -2.01
N ALA A 152 6.98 3.21 -1.85
CA ALA A 152 5.78 3.68 -2.53
C ALA A 152 4.83 4.47 -1.61
N ASP A 153 5.19 4.67 -0.33
CA ASP A 153 4.33 5.21 0.72
C ASP A 153 2.98 4.47 0.91
N ILE A 154 2.93 3.17 0.64
CA ILE A 154 1.72 2.34 0.78
C ILE A 154 1.83 1.41 1.98
N SER A 155 0.77 1.26 2.78
CA SER A 155 0.58 0.08 3.64
C SER A 155 -0.41 -0.89 3.01
N ALA A 156 -0.21 -2.20 3.14
CA ALA A 156 -1.12 -3.24 2.65
C ALA A 156 -1.49 -4.26 3.75
N ALA A 157 -2.74 -4.72 3.75
CA ALA A 157 -3.26 -5.65 4.75
C ALA A 157 -4.36 -6.59 4.22
N VAL A 158 -4.62 -7.66 4.98
CA VAL A 158 -5.78 -8.55 4.91
C VAL A 158 -6.50 -8.49 6.25
N MET A 159 -7.80 -8.22 6.25
CA MET A 159 -8.66 -8.31 7.42
C MET A 159 -9.60 -9.50 7.27
N THR A 160 -9.63 -10.35 8.29
CA THR A 160 -10.55 -11.50 8.40
C THR A 160 -11.48 -11.27 9.58
N ILE A 161 -12.79 -11.23 9.34
CA ILE A 161 -13.83 -11.11 10.37
C ILE A 161 -14.66 -12.40 10.37
N GLU A 162 -14.61 -13.15 11.47
CA GLU A 162 -15.33 -14.41 11.63
C GLU A 162 -16.86 -14.19 11.67
N PRO A 163 -17.69 -15.23 11.43
CA PRO A 163 -19.14 -15.15 11.59
C PRO A 163 -19.57 -14.56 12.94
N GLU A 164 -20.66 -13.79 12.95
CA GLU A 164 -21.20 -13.10 14.13
C GLU A 164 -20.18 -12.20 14.85
N SER A 165 -19.28 -11.55 14.10
CA SER A 165 -18.19 -10.73 14.66
C SER A 165 -18.11 -9.35 14.03
N MET A 166 -17.54 -8.38 14.76
CA MET A 166 -17.50 -6.98 14.36
C MET A 166 -16.10 -6.36 14.54
N SER A 167 -15.59 -5.77 13.46
CA SER A 167 -14.55 -4.74 13.51
C SER A 167 -15.14 -3.50 14.19
N LEU A 168 -14.65 -3.22 15.40
CA LEU A 168 -15.13 -2.18 16.28
C LEU A 168 -15.04 -0.78 15.63
N PRO A 169 -15.94 0.15 15.98
CA PRO A 169 -15.84 1.55 15.60
C PRO A 169 -14.42 2.11 15.76
N MET A 170 -13.84 2.58 14.66
CA MET A 170 -12.47 3.12 14.56
C MET A 170 -12.37 4.20 13.48
N TYR A 171 -11.28 4.96 13.45
CA TYR A 171 -10.89 5.76 12.27
C TYR A 171 -9.41 5.54 11.93
N SER A 172 -8.99 5.99 10.75
CA SER A 172 -7.59 6.01 10.29
C SER A 172 -7.11 7.43 10.07
N ASN A 173 -5.78 7.61 10.08
CA ASN A 173 -5.12 8.76 9.45
C ASN A 173 -4.94 8.54 7.94
N ASP A 174 -4.81 7.31 7.45
CA ASP A 174 -4.60 7.04 6.03
C ASP A 174 -5.90 7.03 5.21
N GLU A 175 -5.83 7.41 3.92
CA GLU A 175 -6.91 7.15 2.94
C GLU A 175 -6.82 5.68 2.51
N GLU A 176 -7.90 4.90 2.66
CA GLU A 176 -7.88 3.46 2.38
C GLU A 176 -8.77 3.09 1.17
N VAL A 177 -8.31 2.14 0.35
CA VAL A 177 -9.16 1.43 -0.62
C VAL A 177 -9.11 -0.07 -0.36
N SER A 178 -10.28 -0.69 -0.36
CA SER A 178 -10.52 -2.05 0.11
C SER A 178 -11.43 -2.81 -0.85
N TYR A 179 -11.28 -4.14 -0.87
CA TYR A 179 -12.05 -5.05 -1.72
C TYR A 179 -12.44 -6.33 -0.98
N VAL A 180 -13.70 -6.77 -1.10
CA VAL A 180 -14.19 -8.01 -0.49
C VAL A 180 -13.86 -9.22 -1.38
N VAL A 181 -13.05 -10.14 -0.86
CA VAL A 181 -12.62 -11.37 -1.54
C VAL A 181 -13.62 -12.51 -1.34
N GLU A 182 -14.17 -12.64 -0.13
CA GLU A 182 -15.22 -13.60 0.23
C GLU A 182 -16.03 -13.12 1.44
N GLY A 183 -17.19 -13.75 1.67
CA GLY A 183 -18.15 -13.38 2.70
C GLY A 183 -19.02 -12.17 2.37
N GLU A 184 -19.80 -11.76 3.38
CA GLU A 184 -20.73 -10.64 3.37
C GLU A 184 -20.82 -10.01 4.77
N ALA A 185 -21.20 -8.73 4.85
CA ALA A 185 -21.24 -7.96 6.11
C ALA A 185 -22.08 -6.69 5.98
N ARG A 186 -22.47 -6.07 7.10
CA ARG A 186 -22.85 -4.66 7.15
C ARG A 186 -21.63 -3.79 7.44
N ALA A 187 -21.52 -2.64 6.77
CA ALA A 187 -20.53 -1.61 7.07
C ALA A 187 -21.18 -0.22 7.11
N GLY A 188 -20.74 0.62 8.04
CA GLY A 188 -21.22 1.99 8.20
C GLY A 188 -20.08 2.98 8.31
N LEU A 189 -20.31 4.21 7.81
CA LEU A 189 -19.41 5.34 7.90
C LEU A 189 -20.04 6.48 8.71
N ILE A 190 -19.18 7.27 9.36
CA ILE A 190 -19.52 8.40 10.24
C ILE A 190 -18.53 9.51 9.94
N SER A 191 -19.02 10.70 9.58
CA SER A 191 -18.16 11.86 9.32
C SER A 191 -17.52 12.40 10.62
N PRO A 192 -16.46 13.23 10.54
CA PRO A 192 -15.88 13.90 11.71
C PRO A 192 -16.90 14.74 12.51
N GLU A 193 -17.95 15.24 11.84
CA GLU A 193 -19.07 15.99 12.44
C GLU A 193 -20.13 15.07 13.09
N GLY A 194 -19.92 13.75 13.09
CA GLY A 194 -20.84 12.75 13.65
C GLY A 194 -21.99 12.35 12.73
N ILE A 195 -22.00 12.76 11.46
CA ILE A 195 -23.08 12.43 10.52
C ILE A 195 -22.86 11.01 9.98
N ARG A 196 -23.75 10.08 10.32
CA ARG A 196 -23.72 8.71 9.76
C ARG A 196 -24.15 8.69 8.28
N THR A 197 -23.48 7.88 7.47
CA THR A 197 -23.97 7.48 6.15
C THR A 197 -25.13 6.49 6.27
N ASN A 198 -25.72 6.10 5.14
CA ASN A 198 -26.45 4.83 5.09
C ASN A 198 -25.49 3.68 5.40
N VAL A 199 -25.99 2.63 6.05
CA VAL A 199 -25.29 1.35 6.14
C VAL A 199 -25.29 0.69 4.76
N ARG A 200 -24.20 -0.01 4.43
CA ARG A 200 -24.03 -0.74 3.18
C ARG A 200 -23.83 -2.21 3.47
N ARG A 201 -24.53 -3.07 2.73
CA ARG A 201 -24.29 -4.51 2.76
C ARG A 201 -23.14 -4.83 1.81
N LEU A 202 -21.97 -5.06 2.38
CA LEU A 202 -20.77 -5.52 1.69
C LEU A 202 -20.91 -7.00 1.32
N ARG A 203 -20.38 -7.37 0.15
CA ARG A 203 -20.30 -8.74 -0.36
C ARG A 203 -19.10 -8.90 -1.30
N LYS A 204 -18.71 -10.14 -1.58
CA LYS A 204 -17.69 -10.48 -2.59
C LYS A 204 -17.84 -9.65 -3.88
N GLY A 205 -16.72 -9.08 -4.33
CA GLY A 205 -16.67 -8.21 -5.52
C GLY A 205 -16.76 -6.72 -5.22
N ASP A 206 -17.23 -6.32 -4.03
CA ASP A 206 -17.34 -4.91 -3.66
C ASP A 206 -15.95 -4.28 -3.47
N ALA A 207 -15.66 -3.26 -4.28
CA ALA A 207 -14.60 -2.29 -4.02
C ALA A 207 -15.20 -1.06 -3.31
N PHE A 208 -14.55 -0.62 -2.24
CA PHE A 208 -15.00 0.48 -1.39
C PHE A 208 -13.80 1.24 -0.83
N ALA A 209 -14.04 2.42 -0.24
CA ALA A 209 -12.97 3.27 0.28
C ALA A 209 -13.37 3.95 1.59
N PHE A 210 -12.38 4.18 2.45
CA PHE A 210 -12.55 4.87 3.72
C PHE A 210 -11.72 6.16 3.75
N PRO A 211 -12.33 7.33 4.01
CA PRO A 211 -11.59 8.59 4.15
C PRO A 211 -10.77 8.65 5.44
N ARG A 212 -9.66 9.40 5.39
CA ARG A 212 -8.93 9.88 6.57
C ARG A 212 -9.88 10.54 7.58
N GLY A 213 -9.76 10.16 8.85
CA GLY A 213 -10.49 10.74 9.97
C GLY A 213 -11.96 10.33 10.09
N TRP A 214 -12.52 9.58 9.13
CA TRP A 214 -13.90 9.10 9.20
C TRP A 214 -14.03 7.87 10.10
N GLY A 215 -15.04 7.88 10.96
CA GLY A 215 -15.41 6.73 11.79
C GLY A 215 -16.02 5.63 10.93
N ARG A 216 -15.57 4.39 11.10
CA ARG A 216 -16.03 3.21 10.38
C ARG A 216 -16.24 2.02 11.32
N TRP A 217 -17.12 1.11 10.92
CA TRP A 217 -17.29 -0.22 11.54
C TRP A 217 -17.71 -1.23 10.47
N ILE A 218 -17.41 -2.51 10.68
CA ILE A 218 -17.83 -3.61 9.81
C ILE A 218 -18.27 -4.79 10.68
N TRP A 219 -19.48 -5.30 10.46
CA TRP A 219 -20.06 -6.43 11.20
C TRP A 219 -20.41 -7.55 10.22
N ASN A 220 -19.74 -8.69 10.36
CA ASN A 220 -20.11 -9.93 9.71
C ASN A 220 -21.30 -10.55 10.46
N ASP A 221 -22.52 -10.28 9.99
CA ASP A 221 -23.75 -10.97 10.39
C ASP A 221 -24.02 -12.25 9.57
N GLY A 222 -23.12 -12.58 8.64
CA GLY A 222 -23.16 -13.77 7.81
C GLY A 222 -22.68 -15.04 8.51
N LYS A 223 -22.64 -16.13 7.73
CA LYS A 223 -22.28 -17.49 8.19
C LYS A 223 -20.89 -17.95 7.75
N GLU A 224 -20.25 -17.19 6.86
CA GLU A 224 -18.90 -17.45 6.34
C GLU A 224 -17.96 -16.35 6.82
N PRO A 225 -16.65 -16.61 6.97
CA PRO A 225 -15.68 -15.55 7.26
C PRO A 225 -15.69 -14.49 6.15
N LEU A 226 -15.68 -13.21 6.56
CA LEU A 226 -15.49 -12.09 5.66
C LEU A 226 -13.99 -11.84 5.50
N ARG A 227 -13.48 -11.81 4.27
CA ARG A 227 -12.09 -11.41 3.99
C ARG A 227 -12.03 -10.20 3.07
N ILE A 228 -11.36 -9.16 3.57
CA ILE A 228 -11.13 -7.90 2.87
C ILE A 228 -9.62 -7.77 2.64
N ILE A 229 -9.23 -7.39 1.43
CA ILE A 229 -7.88 -6.92 1.10
C ILE A 229 -7.89 -5.40 1.01
N SER A 230 -6.83 -4.76 1.51
CA SER A 230 -6.77 -3.32 1.72
C SER A 230 -5.39 -2.76 1.36
N ILE A 231 -5.37 -1.55 0.81
CA ILE A 231 -4.19 -0.68 0.87
C ILE A 231 -4.57 0.72 1.36
N ALA A 232 -3.59 1.44 1.92
CA ALA A 232 -3.77 2.82 2.31
C ALA A 232 -2.57 3.70 1.90
N ASP A 233 -2.84 4.98 1.57
CA ASP A 233 -1.81 5.98 1.23
C ASP A 233 -1.25 6.63 2.50
N THR A 234 -0.06 6.17 2.91
CA THR A 234 0.67 6.60 4.10
C THR A 234 1.64 7.77 3.84
N SER A 235 1.60 8.39 2.65
CA SER A 235 2.53 9.48 2.28
C SER A 235 2.41 10.72 3.15
N LYS A 236 1.26 10.86 3.84
CA LYS A 236 0.93 11.91 4.80
C LYS A 236 1.51 11.68 6.21
N GLU A 237 2.10 10.51 6.48
CA GLU A 237 2.41 10.06 7.84
C GLU A 237 3.88 10.14 8.26
N ALA A 238 4.07 10.23 9.59
CA ALA A 238 5.38 10.22 10.23
C ALA A 238 6.13 8.87 10.09
N HIS A 239 5.41 7.79 9.77
CA HIS A 239 5.95 6.44 9.57
C HIS A 239 5.38 5.84 8.29
N ARG A 240 6.08 6.08 7.17
CA ARG A 240 5.73 5.58 5.83
C ARG A 240 5.67 4.05 5.81
N GLY A 241 4.78 3.50 4.98
CA GLY A 241 4.55 2.06 4.87
C GLY A 241 3.81 1.43 6.05
N ARG A 242 3.35 2.23 7.04
CA ARG A 242 2.70 1.75 8.26
C ARG A 242 1.37 2.45 8.53
N TYR A 243 0.29 1.68 8.39
CA TYR A 243 -1.07 2.06 8.75
C TYR A 243 -1.20 2.42 10.24
N THR A 244 -2.07 3.39 10.59
CA THR A 244 -2.44 3.65 11.99
C THR A 244 -3.96 3.69 12.21
N ALA A 245 -4.43 2.82 13.11
CA ALA A 245 -5.83 2.69 13.51
C ALA A 245 -6.09 3.34 14.88
N PHE A 246 -7.15 4.13 14.98
CA PHE A 246 -7.64 4.74 16.21
C PHE A 246 -8.99 4.12 16.58
N SER A 247 -8.98 3.06 17.39
CA SER A 247 -10.21 2.42 17.87
C SER A 247 -10.96 3.38 18.80
N LEU A 248 -12.24 3.63 18.54
CA LEU A 248 -13.09 4.48 19.37
C LEU A 248 -13.51 3.76 20.66
N VAL A 249 -13.67 2.43 20.60
CA VAL A 249 -14.12 1.57 21.71
C VAL A 249 -13.32 0.26 21.77
N GLY A 250 -13.54 -0.53 22.81
CA GLY A 250 -12.87 -1.82 23.04
C GLY A 250 -11.94 -1.82 24.26
N ALA A 251 -11.46 -3.00 24.65
CA ALA A 251 -10.44 -3.15 25.68
C ALA A 251 -9.08 -2.64 25.21
N GLN A 252 -8.15 -2.41 26.13
CA GLN A 252 -6.76 -2.06 25.82
C GLN A 252 -5.90 -3.33 25.73
N LYS A 253 -5.48 -3.73 24.52
CA LYS A 253 -4.66 -4.92 24.27
C LYS A 253 -3.48 -4.63 23.34
N GLY A 254 -2.25 -4.70 23.87
CA GLY A 254 -1.04 -4.51 23.08
C GLY A 254 -0.98 -3.12 22.44
N LYS A 255 -0.94 -3.05 21.11
CA LYS A 255 -0.95 -1.80 20.34
C LYS A 255 -2.36 -1.24 20.05
N PHE A 256 -3.42 -2.00 20.34
CA PHE A 256 -4.79 -1.69 19.93
C PHE A 256 -5.69 -1.50 21.16
N GLY A 257 -6.44 -0.41 21.21
CA GLY A 257 -7.38 -0.16 22.30
C GLY A 257 -8.20 1.09 22.11
N GLY A 258 -9.37 1.13 22.75
CA GLY A 258 -10.27 2.27 22.70
C GLY A 258 -9.61 3.54 23.22
N ILE A 259 -9.57 4.62 22.43
CA ILE A 259 -8.98 5.91 22.81
C ILE A 259 -9.60 6.50 24.10
N LEU A 260 -10.81 6.08 24.46
CA LEU A 260 -11.52 6.48 25.67
C LEU A 260 -10.75 6.11 26.96
N HIS A 261 -9.94 5.03 26.96
CA HIS A 261 -9.08 4.68 28.11
C HIS A 261 -7.97 5.72 28.39
N GLY A 262 -7.69 6.61 27.43
CA GLY A 262 -6.75 7.73 27.60
C GLY A 262 -7.33 8.90 28.41
N PHE A 263 -8.63 8.92 28.69
CA PHE A 263 -9.30 9.97 29.46
C PHE A 263 -9.67 9.49 30.86
N SER A 264 -9.49 10.34 31.88
CA SER A 264 -9.96 10.05 33.24
C SER A 264 -11.49 9.89 33.27
N HIS A 265 -12.01 8.94 34.06
CA HIS A 265 -13.45 8.66 34.13
C HIS A 265 -14.29 9.93 34.35
N ARG A 266 -13.89 10.79 35.30
CA ARG A 266 -14.49 12.10 35.58
C ARG A 266 -14.69 13.02 34.37
N VAL A 267 -13.79 12.99 33.39
CA VAL A 267 -13.90 13.79 32.16
C VAL A 267 -14.98 13.21 31.25
N LEU A 268 -15.00 11.88 31.07
CA LEU A 268 -16.00 11.20 30.26
C LEU A 268 -17.40 11.30 30.89
N ALA A 269 -17.49 11.09 32.22
CA ALA A 269 -18.71 11.22 33.01
C ALA A 269 -19.33 12.61 32.85
N ARG A 270 -18.51 13.67 33.00
CA ARG A 270 -18.94 15.06 32.78
C ARG A 270 -19.27 15.36 31.31
N ALA A 271 -18.59 14.74 30.35
CA ALA A 271 -18.83 14.97 28.92
C ALA A 271 -20.12 14.31 28.41
N TRP A 272 -20.48 13.14 28.97
CA TRP A 272 -21.68 12.40 28.59
C TRP A 272 -22.89 12.65 29.51
N GLY A 273 -22.69 13.24 30.69
CA GLY A 273 -23.75 13.47 31.68
C GLY A 273 -24.16 12.21 32.45
N VAL A 274 -23.20 11.31 32.72
CA VAL A 274 -23.39 10.01 33.39
C VAL A 274 -22.48 9.90 34.61
N GLU A 275 -22.66 8.88 35.47
CA GLU A 275 -21.80 8.68 36.64
C GLU A 275 -20.45 8.04 36.27
N GLU A 276 -19.41 8.24 37.10
CA GLU A 276 -18.10 7.62 36.87
C GLU A 276 -18.14 6.08 36.94
N GLY A 277 -19.15 5.51 37.59
CA GLY A 277 -19.45 4.07 37.58
C GLY A 277 -20.04 3.57 36.26
N ASP A 278 -20.82 4.40 35.55
CA ASP A 278 -21.34 4.08 34.21
C ASP A 278 -20.19 4.09 33.20
N VAL A 279 -19.30 5.10 33.29
CA VAL A 279 -18.06 5.16 32.50
C VAL A 279 -17.20 3.92 32.73
N GLN A 280 -16.98 3.52 33.99
CA GLN A 280 -16.25 2.30 34.30
C GLN A 280 -16.91 1.07 33.65
N THR A 281 -18.24 0.98 33.72
CA THR A 281 -19.01 -0.14 33.14
C THR A 281 -18.89 -0.19 31.61
N LEU A 282 -18.96 0.96 30.94
CA LEU A 282 -18.77 1.08 29.49
C LEU A 282 -17.34 0.70 29.06
N LEU A 283 -16.33 1.25 29.72
CA LEU A 283 -14.91 0.99 29.42
C LEU A 283 -14.50 -0.47 29.70
N GLN A 284 -15.06 -1.07 30.75
CA GLN A 284 -14.74 -2.44 31.15
C GLN A 284 -15.69 -3.49 30.56
N GLY A 285 -16.78 -3.10 29.88
CA GLY A 285 -17.78 -4.03 29.36
C GLY A 285 -17.23 -4.96 28.28
N GLN A 286 -16.62 -4.38 27.24
CA GLN A 286 -15.91 -5.13 26.21
C GLN A 286 -14.53 -5.58 26.74
N LYS A 287 -14.19 -6.86 26.55
CA LYS A 287 -12.96 -7.51 27.04
C LYS A 287 -11.89 -7.68 25.95
N ASP A 288 -12.19 -7.27 24.72
CA ASP A 288 -11.33 -7.44 23.56
C ASP A 288 -11.20 -6.18 22.69
N ALA A 289 -10.25 -6.17 21.76
CA ALA A 289 -9.90 -5.02 20.92
C ALA A 289 -10.03 -5.36 19.43
N ALA A 290 -10.11 -4.32 18.60
CA ALA A 290 -10.16 -4.38 17.13
C ALA A 290 -11.31 -5.21 16.51
N ILE A 291 -11.28 -6.55 16.54
CA ILE A 291 -12.31 -7.42 15.93
C ILE A 291 -12.87 -8.39 16.98
N VAL A 292 -14.10 -8.16 17.41
CA VAL A 292 -14.70 -8.84 18.56
C VAL A 292 -15.82 -9.77 18.13
N LYS A 293 -15.94 -10.93 18.78
CA LYS A 293 -17.15 -11.76 18.67
C LYS A 293 -18.32 -10.99 19.30
N VAL A 294 -19.46 -10.93 18.62
CA VAL A 294 -20.66 -10.26 19.14
C VAL A 294 -21.49 -11.28 19.94
N ASP A 295 -21.92 -10.90 21.14
CA ASP A 295 -22.91 -11.66 21.91
C ASP A 295 -24.31 -11.38 21.33
N PRO A 296 -24.99 -12.35 20.69
CA PRO A 296 -26.33 -12.14 20.13
C PRO A 296 -27.37 -11.79 21.21
N GLY A 297 -27.12 -12.14 22.49
CA GLY A 297 -27.94 -11.71 23.63
C GLY A 297 -27.77 -10.23 24.01
N LYS A 298 -26.92 -9.47 23.30
CA LYS A 298 -26.79 -8.00 23.41
C LYS A 298 -27.35 -7.24 22.22
N VAL A 299 -27.86 -7.95 21.21
CA VAL A 299 -28.46 -7.36 20.01
C VAL A 299 -29.97 -7.50 20.14
N ALA A 300 -30.71 -6.39 20.13
CA ALA A 300 -32.17 -6.45 20.22
C ALA A 300 -32.78 -6.91 18.89
N SER A 301 -33.94 -7.58 18.98
CA SER A 301 -34.72 -7.97 17.81
C SER A 301 -35.16 -6.73 17.03
N GLY A 302 -34.57 -6.54 15.85
CA GLY A 302 -34.79 -5.37 15.00
C GLY A 302 -33.63 -4.37 14.92
N ASP A 303 -32.57 -4.51 15.73
CA ASP A 303 -31.40 -3.60 15.66
C ASP A 303 -30.72 -3.65 14.28
N LEU A 304 -30.60 -4.86 13.71
CA LEU A 304 -30.03 -5.07 12.37
C LEU A 304 -30.93 -4.50 11.26
N ASP A 305 -32.25 -4.61 11.41
CA ASP A 305 -33.22 -4.02 10.47
C ASP A 305 -33.21 -2.48 10.56
N ALA A 306 -32.99 -1.93 11.76
CA ALA A 306 -32.85 -0.50 12.01
C ALA A 306 -31.50 0.09 11.55
N MET A 307 -30.47 -0.75 11.35
CA MET A 307 -29.23 -0.36 10.65
C MET A 307 -29.48 -0.10 9.16
N ASP A 308 -30.28 -0.96 8.52
CA ASP A 308 -30.57 -0.87 7.07
C ASP A 308 -31.57 0.26 6.73
N ALA A 309 -32.17 0.89 7.74
CA ALA A 309 -33.02 2.08 7.58
C ALA A 309 -32.21 3.32 7.15
N PRO A 310 -32.67 4.10 6.15
CA PRO A 310 -31.98 5.29 5.67
C PRO A 310 -31.61 6.28 6.79
N ALA A 311 -30.40 6.81 6.74
CA ALA A 311 -29.94 7.80 7.71
C ALA A 311 -30.73 9.12 7.53
N ALA A 312 -31.57 9.49 8.49
CA ALA A 312 -32.41 10.70 8.41
C ALA A 312 -31.60 11.98 8.12
N ALA A 313 -30.35 12.05 8.63
CA ALA A 313 -29.43 13.14 8.36
C ALA A 313 -28.88 13.15 6.93
N SER A 314 -28.75 12.00 6.23
CA SER A 314 -28.18 11.96 4.88
C SER A 314 -29.11 12.59 3.84
N ALA A 315 -30.43 12.55 4.05
CA ALA A 315 -31.40 13.26 3.21
C ALA A 315 -31.22 14.78 3.30
N ALA A 316 -31.05 15.31 4.52
CA ALA A 316 -30.81 16.74 4.76
C ALA A 316 -29.42 17.18 4.27
N ALA A 317 -28.37 16.38 4.52
CA ALA A 317 -27.02 16.68 4.07
C ALA A 317 -26.89 16.63 2.53
N ALA A 318 -27.51 15.65 1.86
CA ALA A 318 -27.54 15.59 0.41
C ALA A 318 -28.32 16.76 -0.21
N ALA A 319 -29.43 17.19 0.40
CA ALA A 319 -30.17 18.37 -0.04
C ALA A 319 -29.35 19.67 0.13
N ALA A 320 -28.59 19.79 1.23
CA ALA A 320 -27.70 20.92 1.46
C ALA A 320 -26.53 20.96 0.46
N ALA A 321 -25.87 19.82 0.23
CA ALA A 321 -24.79 19.70 -0.75
C ALA A 321 -25.26 20.01 -2.18
N ALA A 322 -26.46 19.55 -2.56
CA ALA A 322 -27.06 19.87 -3.87
C ALA A 322 -27.36 21.38 -4.03
N HIS A 323 -27.62 22.11 -2.94
CA HIS A 323 -27.74 23.57 -2.96
C HIS A 323 -26.38 24.28 -3.09
N THR A 324 -25.33 23.79 -2.44
CA THR A 324 -23.98 24.38 -2.60
C THR A 324 -23.40 24.14 -3.99
N ASP A 325 -23.59 22.96 -4.57
CA ASP A 325 -23.13 22.65 -5.94
C ASP A 325 -23.84 23.51 -6.99
N ALA A 326 -25.15 23.74 -6.84
CA ALA A 326 -25.91 24.65 -7.70
C ALA A 326 -25.40 26.10 -7.63
N ALA A 327 -25.03 26.57 -6.43
CA ALA A 327 -24.46 27.90 -6.24
C ALA A 327 -23.03 28.01 -6.82
N ALA A 328 -22.19 26.98 -6.63
CA ALA A 328 -20.84 26.93 -7.19
C ALA A 328 -20.85 26.90 -8.72
N ALA A 329 -21.74 26.09 -9.33
CA ALA A 329 -21.92 26.03 -10.78
C ALA A 329 -22.37 27.37 -11.38
N ALA A 330 -23.20 28.14 -10.65
CA ALA A 330 -23.60 29.48 -11.06
C ALA A 330 -22.49 30.55 -10.89
N ALA A 331 -21.51 30.31 -10.02
CA ALA A 331 -20.41 31.24 -9.73
C ALA A 331 -19.18 31.08 -10.63
N GLY A 332 -19.03 29.96 -11.35
CA GLY A 332 -17.93 29.73 -12.29
C GLY A 332 -16.54 29.57 -11.64
N ALA A 333 -16.47 29.38 -10.32
CA ALA A 333 -15.23 29.19 -9.60
C ALA A 333 -14.73 27.75 -9.70
N ALA A 334 -13.41 27.56 -9.83
CA ALA A 334 -12.78 26.27 -9.58
C ALA A 334 -12.83 26.01 -8.06
N ALA A 335 -13.74 25.13 -7.65
CA ALA A 335 -14.06 24.91 -6.24
C ALA A 335 -13.06 23.94 -5.58
N ASP A 336 -11.88 24.45 -5.21
CA ASP A 336 -10.98 23.84 -4.22
C ASP A 336 -11.54 24.02 -2.79
N SER A 337 -12.82 23.73 -2.61
CA SER A 337 -13.52 23.75 -1.33
C SER A 337 -13.72 22.33 -0.81
N GLU A 338 -13.42 22.11 0.47
CA GLU A 338 -13.84 20.92 1.22
C GLU A 338 -15.35 20.96 1.49
N GLY A 339 -16.15 21.06 0.42
CA GLY A 339 -17.60 20.95 0.50
C GLY A 339 -17.99 19.56 1.00
N THR A 340 -19.07 19.47 1.78
CA THR A 340 -19.53 18.24 2.42
C THR A 340 -19.92 17.19 1.36
N VAL A 341 -18.94 16.39 0.94
CA VAL A 341 -19.15 15.29 0.00
C VAL A 341 -20.18 14.35 0.61
N ALA A 342 -21.33 14.23 -0.04
CA ALA A 342 -22.30 13.21 0.31
C ALA A 342 -21.75 11.83 -0.10
N PHE A 343 -20.98 11.19 0.78
CA PHE A 343 -20.49 9.79 0.66
C PHE A 343 -21.65 8.77 0.75
N GLY A 344 -22.80 9.07 0.14
CA GLY A 344 -24.05 8.29 0.26
C GLY A 344 -23.98 6.93 -0.42
N ASP A 345 -23.18 6.82 -1.49
CA ASP A 345 -22.71 5.54 -1.99
C ASP A 345 -21.18 5.52 -2.05
N PHE A 346 -20.59 4.55 -1.35
CA PHE A 346 -19.14 4.36 -1.22
C PHE A 346 -18.68 2.95 -1.64
N VAL A 347 -19.57 2.17 -2.26
CA VAL A 347 -19.37 0.75 -2.59
C VAL A 347 -19.72 0.48 -4.06
N TYR A 348 -18.87 -0.25 -4.77
CA TYR A 348 -19.04 -0.54 -6.20
C TYR A 348 -18.56 -1.95 -6.54
N ASN A 349 -19.46 -2.80 -7.04
CA ASN A 349 -19.18 -4.23 -7.21
C ASN A 349 -18.50 -4.54 -8.56
N LEU A 350 -17.24 -4.97 -8.53
CA LEU A 350 -16.43 -5.26 -9.72
C LEU A 350 -16.76 -6.61 -10.42
N ILE A 351 -17.77 -7.34 -9.94
CA ILE A 351 -18.26 -8.60 -10.53
C ILE A 351 -19.58 -8.36 -11.27
N ASP A 352 -20.53 -7.66 -10.66
CA ASP A 352 -21.83 -7.33 -11.25
C ASP A 352 -21.75 -6.22 -12.32
N GLU A 353 -20.82 -5.28 -12.16
CA GLU A 353 -20.66 -4.14 -13.06
C GLU A 353 -20.05 -4.53 -14.42
N GLN A 354 -20.53 -3.89 -15.48
CA GLN A 354 -20.10 -4.21 -16.83
C GLN A 354 -18.58 -4.03 -16.99
N PRO A 355 -17.88 -5.02 -17.60
CA PRO A 355 -16.45 -4.93 -17.86
C PRO A 355 -16.06 -3.63 -18.55
N SER A 356 -15.02 -3.00 -18.03
CA SER A 356 -14.41 -1.79 -18.60
C SER A 356 -13.52 -2.13 -19.81
N ILE A 357 -13.06 -3.39 -19.88
CA ILE A 357 -12.53 -4.06 -21.08
C ILE A 357 -13.08 -5.49 -21.07
N ASP A 358 -13.59 -5.96 -22.21
CA ASP A 358 -13.86 -7.37 -22.50
C ASP A 358 -13.07 -7.74 -23.76
N THR A 359 -12.39 -8.88 -23.75
CA THR A 359 -11.58 -9.36 -24.87
C THR A 359 -11.90 -10.83 -25.14
N ALA A 360 -12.47 -11.11 -26.31
CA ALA A 360 -12.98 -12.43 -26.66
C ALA A 360 -11.87 -13.51 -26.65
N ARG A 361 -11.98 -14.45 -25.70
CA ARG A 361 -10.98 -15.49 -25.37
C ARG A 361 -9.71 -14.97 -24.66
N GLY A 362 -9.68 -13.70 -24.27
CA GLY A 362 -8.65 -13.10 -23.41
C GLY A 362 -9.12 -12.93 -21.96
N GLY A 363 -10.36 -12.47 -21.74
CA GLY A 363 -10.91 -12.22 -20.41
C GLY A 363 -11.36 -10.77 -20.22
N THR A 364 -11.59 -10.37 -18.96
CA THR A 364 -12.23 -9.10 -18.60
C THR A 364 -11.43 -8.28 -17.59
N LEU A 365 -11.63 -6.96 -17.62
CA LEU A 365 -11.18 -6.02 -16.59
C LEU A 365 -12.35 -5.11 -16.19
N THR A 366 -12.69 -5.07 -14.91
CA THR A 366 -13.67 -4.13 -14.34
C THR A 366 -12.96 -3.22 -13.35
N SER A 367 -13.12 -1.90 -13.47
CA SER A 367 -12.44 -0.92 -12.60
C SER A 367 -13.41 0.02 -11.87
N ALA A 368 -13.01 0.42 -10.66
CA ALA A 368 -13.57 1.49 -9.85
C ALA A 368 -12.49 2.58 -9.70
N ASN A 369 -12.79 3.80 -10.13
CA ASN A 369 -11.81 4.89 -10.20
C ASN A 369 -12.50 6.27 -10.20
N GLY A 370 -11.71 7.34 -10.18
CA GLY A 370 -12.19 8.72 -10.13
C GLY A 370 -12.85 9.28 -11.40
N PHE A 371 -13.20 8.43 -12.37
CA PHE A 371 -14.17 8.73 -13.43
C PHE A 371 -15.56 8.13 -13.16
N LYS A 372 -15.64 6.99 -12.44
CA LYS A 372 -16.91 6.33 -12.10
C LYS A 372 -17.48 6.79 -10.76
N LEU A 373 -16.62 7.01 -9.76
CA LEU A 373 -17.04 7.24 -8.37
C LEU A 373 -16.48 8.57 -7.84
N PRO A 374 -17.35 9.53 -7.43
CA PRO A 374 -16.91 10.81 -6.84
C PRO A 374 -16.07 10.63 -5.57
N VAL A 375 -16.40 9.64 -4.74
CA VAL A 375 -15.63 9.24 -3.55
C VAL A 375 -14.20 8.84 -3.92
N PHE A 376 -14.01 7.91 -4.86
CA PHE A 376 -12.67 7.48 -5.28
C PHE A 376 -11.89 8.63 -5.93
N ARG A 377 -12.57 9.54 -6.64
CA ARG A 377 -11.96 10.77 -7.18
C ARG A 377 -11.38 11.65 -6.08
N HIS A 378 -12.15 11.88 -5.01
CA HIS A 378 -11.81 12.77 -3.88
C HIS A 378 -10.73 12.16 -2.98
N LEU A 379 -10.89 10.89 -2.57
CA LEU A 379 -9.92 10.17 -1.74
C LEU A 379 -8.63 9.80 -2.49
N GLY A 380 -8.60 10.00 -3.81
CA GLY A 380 -7.42 9.75 -4.61
C GLY A 380 -7.13 8.27 -4.85
N VAL A 381 -8.10 7.35 -4.77
CA VAL A 381 -7.88 5.90 -4.86
C VAL A 381 -8.53 5.21 -6.06
N ALA A 382 -8.03 4.03 -6.47
CA ALA A 382 -8.64 3.19 -7.49
C ALA A 382 -8.45 1.68 -7.21
N ALA A 383 -9.37 0.87 -7.76
CA ALA A 383 -9.33 -0.58 -7.73
C ALA A 383 -9.69 -1.16 -9.12
N ALA A 384 -9.10 -2.29 -9.49
CA ALA A 384 -9.48 -3.04 -10.68
C ALA A 384 -9.45 -4.55 -10.41
N ARG A 385 -10.47 -5.26 -10.87
CA ARG A 385 -10.51 -6.73 -10.96
C ARG A 385 -10.17 -7.12 -12.39
N ILE A 386 -9.22 -8.03 -12.55
CA ILE A 386 -8.81 -8.60 -13.84
C ILE A 386 -9.07 -10.11 -13.76
N ASP A 387 -9.73 -10.66 -14.77
CA ASP A 387 -10.04 -12.09 -14.88
C ASP A 387 -9.53 -12.59 -16.24
N LEU A 388 -8.31 -13.15 -16.25
CA LEU A 388 -7.64 -13.65 -17.45
C LEU A 388 -8.05 -15.09 -17.75
N MET A 389 -8.51 -15.33 -18.97
CA MET A 389 -8.79 -16.66 -19.49
C MET A 389 -7.49 -17.50 -19.65
N PRO A 390 -7.59 -18.83 -19.78
CA PRO A 390 -6.43 -19.70 -19.99
C PRO A 390 -5.45 -19.20 -21.06
N ASN A 391 -4.15 -19.15 -20.71
CA ASN A 391 -3.04 -18.64 -21.52
C ASN A 391 -3.15 -17.16 -21.99
N ALA A 392 -4.14 -16.39 -21.53
CA ALA A 392 -4.29 -14.98 -21.89
C ALA A 392 -3.26 -14.08 -21.20
N VAL A 393 -3.07 -12.87 -21.72
CA VAL A 393 -2.01 -11.95 -21.29
C VAL A 393 -2.58 -10.58 -20.93
N ALA A 394 -2.35 -10.10 -19.72
CA ALA A 394 -2.41 -8.68 -19.43
C ALA A 394 -1.19 -8.02 -20.09
N ALA A 395 -1.44 -7.15 -21.06
CA ALA A 395 -0.43 -6.60 -21.97
C ALA A 395 0.74 -5.94 -21.21
N PRO A 396 1.99 -6.03 -21.70
CA PRO A 396 3.13 -5.42 -21.01
C PRO A 396 2.98 -3.89 -20.95
N HIS A 397 2.97 -3.33 -19.74
CA HIS A 397 2.63 -1.93 -19.49
C HIS A 397 3.30 -1.40 -18.22
N TRP A 398 3.36 -0.07 -18.07
CA TRP A 398 3.81 0.61 -16.85
C TRP A 398 2.79 1.66 -16.40
N LEU A 399 2.83 2.08 -15.14
CA LEU A 399 1.93 3.10 -14.57
C LEU A 399 2.71 4.35 -14.18
N SER A 400 2.59 5.41 -15.00
CA SER A 400 3.41 6.63 -14.95
C SER A 400 3.11 7.63 -13.81
N ASN A 401 2.29 7.22 -12.84
CA ASN A 401 1.94 8.05 -11.69
C ASN A 401 1.57 7.28 -10.42
N SER A 402 1.64 5.95 -10.42
CA SER A 402 1.16 5.12 -9.31
C SER A 402 1.92 3.82 -9.21
N ALA A 403 2.36 3.48 -8.00
CA ALA A 403 2.56 2.08 -7.64
C ALA A 403 1.20 1.36 -7.55
N THR A 404 1.21 0.03 -7.62
CA THR A 404 0.02 -0.81 -7.46
C THR A 404 0.33 -2.07 -6.67
N VAL A 405 -0.64 -2.54 -5.90
CA VAL A 405 -0.57 -3.81 -5.17
C VAL A 405 -1.57 -4.78 -5.80
N HIS A 406 -1.06 -5.90 -6.31
CA HIS A 406 -1.80 -6.92 -7.06
C HIS A 406 -1.98 -8.15 -6.17
N PHE A 407 -3.22 -8.42 -5.78
CA PHE A 407 -3.60 -9.58 -4.96
C PHE A 407 -4.18 -10.66 -5.88
N MET A 408 -3.56 -11.84 -5.94
CA MET A 408 -4.06 -12.95 -6.75
C MET A 408 -5.23 -13.63 -6.03
N THR A 409 -6.41 -13.69 -6.65
CA THR A 409 -7.64 -14.17 -6.00
C THR A 409 -8.11 -15.55 -6.47
N ARG A 410 -7.76 -15.99 -7.70
CA ARG A 410 -8.10 -17.33 -8.23
C ARG A 410 -7.10 -17.81 -9.28
N GLY A 411 -6.81 -19.11 -9.31
CA GLY A 411 -5.99 -19.74 -10.36
C GLY A 411 -4.48 -19.49 -10.20
N SER A 412 -3.74 -19.59 -11.30
CA SER A 412 -2.30 -19.32 -11.32
C SER A 412 -1.81 -18.83 -12.68
N GLY A 413 -0.65 -18.18 -12.70
CA GLY A 413 -0.02 -17.65 -13.90
C GLY A 413 1.44 -17.28 -13.67
N ARG A 414 1.99 -16.39 -14.50
CA ARG A 414 3.35 -15.88 -14.41
C ARG A 414 3.35 -14.36 -14.48
N PHE A 415 3.93 -13.73 -13.47
CA PHE A 415 4.10 -12.28 -13.39
C PHE A 415 5.56 -11.96 -13.76
N GLU A 416 5.75 -11.00 -14.66
CA GLU A 416 7.08 -10.54 -15.11
C GLU A 416 7.17 -9.01 -14.90
N ILE A 417 8.29 -8.52 -14.34
CA ILE A 417 8.57 -7.10 -14.09
C ILE A 417 9.99 -6.79 -14.58
N THR A 418 10.21 -5.62 -15.18
CA THR A 418 11.54 -5.13 -15.56
C THR A 418 11.95 -3.88 -14.75
N TYR A 419 13.27 -3.73 -14.55
CA TYR A 419 13.86 -2.49 -14.07
C TYR A 419 13.89 -1.43 -15.19
N PRO A 420 13.99 -0.12 -14.85
CA PRO A 420 14.15 0.95 -15.84
C PRO A 420 15.37 0.83 -16.76
N ASP A 421 16.36 0.02 -16.40
CA ASP A 421 17.54 -0.28 -17.25
C ASP A 421 17.33 -1.48 -18.21
N GLY A 422 16.11 -2.02 -18.28
CA GLY A 422 15.74 -3.15 -19.14
C GLY A 422 16.11 -4.53 -18.59
N ARG A 423 16.79 -4.64 -17.43
CA ARG A 423 17.01 -5.95 -16.80
C ARG A 423 15.71 -6.50 -16.21
N LYS A 424 15.57 -7.83 -16.22
CA LYS A 424 14.50 -8.54 -15.51
C LYS A 424 14.60 -8.23 -14.00
N ALA A 425 13.52 -7.73 -13.41
CA ALA A 425 13.37 -7.50 -11.98
C ALA A 425 12.66 -8.67 -11.29
N LEU A 426 11.58 -9.17 -11.89
CA LEU A 426 10.83 -10.34 -11.46
C LEU A 426 10.47 -11.24 -12.66
N ARG A 427 10.51 -12.56 -12.46
CA ARG A 427 9.83 -13.54 -13.33
C ARG A 427 9.41 -14.74 -12.50
N ARG A 428 8.18 -14.72 -11.96
CA ARG A 428 7.73 -15.71 -10.96
C ARG A 428 6.37 -16.31 -11.33
N ARG A 429 6.18 -17.61 -11.04
CA ARG A 429 4.84 -18.22 -11.03
C ARG A 429 4.08 -17.67 -9.82
N VAL A 430 2.87 -17.20 -10.05
CA VAL A 430 1.96 -16.68 -9.03
C VAL A 430 0.68 -17.51 -8.99
N ASN A 431 0.06 -17.59 -7.82
CA ASN A 431 -1.10 -18.42 -7.51
C ASN A 431 -2.03 -17.62 -6.58
N ALA A 432 -3.29 -18.04 -6.44
CA ALA A 432 -4.21 -17.41 -5.48
C ALA A 432 -3.61 -17.32 -4.06
N GLY A 433 -3.64 -16.12 -3.48
CA GLY A 433 -3.00 -15.77 -2.20
C GLY A 433 -1.64 -15.07 -2.31
N ASP A 434 -0.95 -15.15 -3.46
CA ASP A 434 0.26 -14.36 -3.72
C ASP A 434 -0.08 -12.86 -3.87
N VAL A 435 0.82 -11.98 -3.41
CA VAL A 435 0.67 -10.53 -3.51
C VAL A 435 1.93 -9.90 -4.10
N ILE A 436 1.79 -9.07 -5.13
CA ILE A 436 2.90 -8.39 -5.80
C ILE A 436 2.74 -6.87 -5.73
N VAL A 437 3.82 -6.18 -5.38
CA VAL A 437 3.90 -4.72 -5.42
C VAL A 437 4.69 -4.29 -6.65
N VAL A 438 4.06 -3.53 -7.54
CA VAL A 438 4.70 -2.94 -8.72
C VAL A 438 4.87 -1.44 -8.48
N PRO A 439 6.10 -0.90 -8.42
CA PRO A 439 6.35 0.54 -8.31
C PRO A 439 5.83 1.33 -9.52
N ALA A 440 5.70 2.66 -9.35
CA ALA A 440 5.45 3.54 -10.49
C ALA A 440 6.55 3.40 -11.55
N ASP A 441 6.19 3.58 -12.82
CA ASP A 441 7.04 3.47 -14.01
C ASP A 441 7.73 2.11 -14.27
N PHE A 442 7.57 1.09 -13.42
CA PHE A 442 8.12 -0.25 -13.69
C PHE A 442 7.26 -1.01 -14.72
N PRO A 443 7.81 -1.40 -15.88
CA PRO A 443 7.06 -2.16 -16.88
C PRO A 443 6.86 -3.60 -16.42
N HIS A 444 5.63 -4.09 -16.52
CA HIS A 444 5.24 -5.42 -16.07
C HIS A 444 4.19 -6.06 -16.98
N ALA A 445 4.07 -7.38 -16.92
CA ALA A 445 3.11 -8.17 -17.67
C ALA A 445 2.64 -9.38 -16.85
N VAL A 446 1.43 -9.86 -17.13
CA VAL A 446 0.88 -11.06 -16.48
C VAL A 446 0.39 -12.04 -17.54
N VAL A 447 0.81 -13.29 -17.45
CA VAL A 447 0.39 -14.39 -18.35
C VAL A 447 -0.34 -15.42 -17.52
N ALA A 448 -1.63 -15.66 -17.78
CA ALA A 448 -2.38 -16.71 -17.12
C ALA A 448 -1.84 -18.10 -17.50
N SER A 449 -1.99 -19.08 -16.61
CA SER A 449 -1.75 -20.49 -16.95
C SER A 449 -2.97 -21.10 -17.66
N GLY A 450 -2.94 -22.41 -17.92
CA GLY A 450 -4.05 -23.15 -18.52
C GLY A 450 -5.34 -23.20 -17.67
N GLU A 451 -5.31 -22.78 -16.39
CA GLU A 451 -6.50 -22.70 -15.53
C GLU A 451 -7.11 -21.28 -15.44
N GLY A 452 -6.47 -20.29 -16.08
CA GLY A 452 -6.81 -18.87 -15.91
C GLY A 452 -6.20 -18.24 -14.65
N LEU A 453 -6.37 -16.93 -14.50
CA LEU A 453 -5.89 -16.16 -13.36
C LEU A 453 -6.80 -14.95 -13.09
N GLU A 454 -7.39 -14.89 -11.90
CA GLU A 454 -8.08 -13.70 -11.39
C GLU A 454 -7.19 -12.98 -10.37
N TYR A 455 -7.12 -11.66 -10.46
CA TYR A 455 -6.43 -10.82 -9.50
C TYR A 455 -7.07 -9.42 -9.36
N VAL A 456 -6.80 -8.78 -8.24
CA VAL A 456 -7.25 -7.41 -7.92
C VAL A 456 -6.05 -6.49 -7.76
N ALA A 457 -5.99 -5.43 -8.56
CA ALA A 457 -4.99 -4.38 -8.45
C ALA A 457 -5.58 -3.17 -7.72
N LEU A 458 -4.98 -2.80 -6.58
CA LEU A 458 -5.32 -1.61 -5.80
C LEU A 458 -4.28 -0.50 -6.01
N SER A 459 -4.73 0.75 -5.98
CA SER A 459 -3.97 1.95 -6.35
C SER A 459 -4.26 3.12 -5.40
N PRO A 460 -3.24 3.78 -4.81
CA PRO A 460 -3.40 5.03 -4.06
C PRO A 460 -3.54 6.25 -4.99
N LYS A 461 -3.91 6.06 -6.27
CA LYS A 461 -4.12 7.13 -7.26
C LYS A 461 -5.43 6.88 -8.01
N SER A 462 -6.33 7.87 -8.01
CA SER A 462 -7.70 7.75 -8.53
C SER A 462 -7.81 7.67 -10.05
N LYS A 463 -6.72 7.97 -10.74
CA LYS A 463 -6.58 7.87 -12.19
C LYS A 463 -5.16 7.35 -12.50
N PRO A 464 -4.91 6.04 -12.43
CA PRO A 464 -3.67 5.44 -12.90
C PRO A 464 -3.46 5.76 -14.39
N LYS A 465 -2.24 6.10 -14.79
CA LYS A 465 -1.90 6.52 -16.16
C LYS A 465 -1.01 5.47 -16.84
N PRO A 466 -1.60 4.48 -17.52
CA PRO A 466 -0.82 3.42 -18.13
C PRO A 466 -0.18 3.83 -19.46
N GLY A 467 1.02 3.32 -19.72
CA GLY A 467 1.63 3.24 -21.05
C GLY A 467 1.83 1.78 -21.45
N PHE A 468 1.54 1.42 -22.71
CA PHE A 468 1.50 0.04 -23.18
C PHE A 468 2.55 -0.28 -24.26
N LEU A 469 3.09 -1.49 -24.21
CA LEU A 469 4.09 -2.03 -25.15
C LEU A 469 3.51 -3.09 -26.12
N ALA A 470 2.22 -3.40 -26.02
CA ALA A 470 1.49 -4.26 -26.94
C ALA A 470 0.00 -3.86 -26.98
N GLY A 471 -0.71 -4.28 -28.02
CA GLY A 471 -2.11 -3.89 -28.25
C GLY A 471 -2.27 -2.63 -29.10
N SER A 472 -3.51 -2.33 -29.45
CA SER A 472 -3.90 -1.32 -30.43
C SER A 472 -3.38 0.10 -30.15
N ASN A 473 -3.31 0.51 -28.88
CA ASN A 473 -2.80 1.82 -28.47
C ASN A 473 -1.32 1.84 -28.02
N SER A 474 -0.57 0.76 -28.29
CA SER A 474 0.80 0.66 -27.80
C SER A 474 1.71 1.78 -28.35
N VAL A 475 2.79 2.08 -27.63
CA VAL A 475 3.78 3.06 -28.13
C VAL A 475 4.41 2.63 -29.46
N TYR A 476 4.47 1.33 -29.75
CA TYR A 476 4.91 0.83 -31.06
C TYR A 476 3.86 1.05 -32.15
N SER A 477 2.56 0.97 -31.83
CA SER A 477 1.49 1.33 -32.76
C SER A 477 1.52 2.82 -33.13
N ALA A 478 1.90 3.68 -32.17
CA ALA A 478 1.98 5.13 -32.36
C ALA A 478 3.32 5.65 -32.95
N LEU A 479 4.42 4.91 -32.82
CA LEU A 479 5.73 5.35 -33.31
C LEU A 479 5.84 5.25 -34.85
N PRO A 480 6.46 6.22 -35.54
CA PRO A 480 6.63 6.15 -36.99
C PRO A 480 7.42 4.91 -37.41
N THR A 481 6.94 4.19 -38.43
CA THR A 481 7.55 2.94 -38.94
C THR A 481 9.05 3.08 -39.23
N ALA A 482 9.49 4.23 -39.73
CA ALA A 482 10.90 4.51 -39.98
C ALA A 482 11.76 4.58 -38.70
N VAL A 483 11.21 5.09 -37.59
CA VAL A 483 11.87 5.15 -36.28
C VAL A 483 12.01 3.74 -35.71
N LEU A 484 10.94 2.94 -35.73
CA LEU A 484 10.99 1.55 -35.26
C LEU A 484 11.95 0.70 -36.08
N ARG A 485 11.95 0.86 -37.41
CA ARG A 485 12.86 0.15 -38.33
C ARG A 485 14.33 0.43 -38.00
N ALA A 486 14.66 1.69 -37.68
CA ALA A 486 16.00 2.07 -37.25
C ALA A 486 16.33 1.60 -35.82
N ALA A 487 15.40 1.75 -34.88
CA ALA A 487 15.62 1.44 -33.46
C ALA A 487 15.75 -0.08 -33.18
N PHE A 488 14.95 -0.91 -33.84
CA PHE A 488 15.07 -2.37 -33.78
C PHE A 488 16.12 -2.94 -34.75
N ASN A 489 16.60 -2.13 -35.72
CA ASN A 489 17.50 -2.56 -36.80
C ASN A 489 16.99 -3.79 -37.58
N VAL A 490 15.74 -3.71 -38.06
CA VAL A 490 15.04 -4.76 -38.82
C VAL A 490 14.46 -4.20 -40.13
N ASP A 491 13.85 -5.04 -40.96
CA ASP A 491 13.16 -4.59 -42.17
C ASP A 491 11.77 -3.98 -41.89
N GLY A 492 11.19 -3.31 -42.90
CA GLY A 492 9.89 -2.64 -42.77
C GLY A 492 8.69 -3.59 -42.71
N ALA A 493 8.80 -4.84 -43.18
CA ALA A 493 7.72 -5.81 -43.15
C ALA A 493 7.57 -6.43 -41.74
N LEU A 494 8.68 -6.64 -41.01
CA LEU A 494 8.62 -7.02 -39.61
C LEU A 494 8.05 -5.90 -38.73
N VAL A 495 8.39 -4.64 -39.01
CA VAL A 495 7.75 -3.50 -38.31
C VAL A 495 6.26 -3.41 -38.64
N ALA A 496 5.87 -3.54 -39.92
CA ALA A 496 4.45 -3.55 -40.30
C ALA A 496 3.69 -4.70 -39.62
N LYS A 497 4.30 -5.88 -39.48
CA LYS A 497 3.75 -7.02 -38.73
C LYS A 497 3.62 -6.75 -37.23
N LEU A 498 4.51 -5.96 -36.63
CA LEU A 498 4.42 -5.55 -35.23
C LEU A 498 3.28 -4.53 -35.04
N GLN A 499 3.25 -3.48 -35.85
CA GLN A 499 2.27 -2.39 -35.75
C GLN A 499 0.85 -2.87 -36.10
N GLY A 500 0.71 -3.71 -37.13
CA GLY A 500 -0.54 -4.39 -37.50
C GLY A 500 -0.80 -5.69 -36.73
N SER A 501 -0.31 -5.81 -35.48
CA SER A 501 -0.67 -6.91 -34.59
C SER A 501 -1.52 -6.40 -33.43
N ARG A 502 -2.53 -7.19 -33.04
CA ARG A 502 -3.43 -6.87 -31.92
C ARG A 502 -4.22 -5.56 -32.10
N GLU A 503 -4.58 -5.20 -33.33
CA GLU A 503 -5.32 -3.95 -33.64
C GLU A 503 -6.69 -3.86 -32.94
N ASP A 504 -7.32 -5.00 -32.65
CA ASP A 504 -8.60 -5.09 -31.91
C ASP A 504 -8.43 -5.31 -30.39
N GLU A 505 -7.22 -5.53 -29.89
CA GLU A 505 -6.96 -5.94 -28.49
C GLU A 505 -6.09 -4.90 -27.77
N TYR A 506 -6.35 -4.68 -26.48
CA TYR A 506 -5.73 -3.59 -25.71
C TYR A 506 -5.11 -4.08 -24.39
N VAL A 507 -5.79 -3.89 -23.25
CA VAL A 507 -5.22 -4.22 -21.92
C VAL A 507 -5.06 -5.72 -21.73
N ILE A 508 -5.96 -6.50 -22.31
CA ILE A 508 -5.95 -7.96 -22.30
C ILE A 508 -5.76 -8.41 -23.75
N LEU A 509 -4.92 -9.43 -23.95
CA LEU A 509 -4.60 -10.03 -25.23
C LEU A 509 -4.98 -11.51 -25.20
N SER A 510 -5.65 -12.00 -26.25
CA SER A 510 -6.05 -13.42 -26.34
C SER A 510 -4.85 -14.34 -26.65
N PRO A 511 -4.90 -15.64 -26.33
CA PRO A 511 -3.84 -16.59 -26.69
C PRO A 511 -3.57 -16.61 -28.20
N THR A 512 -2.30 -16.51 -28.60
CA THR A 512 -1.89 -16.79 -29.99
C THR A 512 -2.07 -18.26 -30.30
N LYS A 513 -2.53 -18.61 -31.52
CA LYS A 513 -2.57 -20.01 -31.98
C LYS A 513 -1.16 -20.62 -31.95
N GLY A 514 -0.90 -21.50 -30.98
CA GLY A 514 0.40 -22.16 -30.77
C GLY A 514 1.14 -21.80 -29.48
N GLY A 515 0.46 -21.21 -28.47
CA GLY A 515 1.01 -20.94 -27.13
C GLY A 515 0.14 -21.47 -26.00
#